data_AF-A0A7K3ZQV7-F1
#
_entry.id   AF-A0A7K3ZQV7-F1
#
_cell.length_a   1.000
_cell.length_b   1.000
_cell.length_c   1.000
_cell.angle_alpha   90.00
_cell.angle_beta   90.00
_cell.angle_gamma   90.00
#
_symmetry.space_group_name_H-M   'P 1'
#
loop_
_entity.id
_entity.type
_entity.pdbx_description
1 polymer ?
#
loop_
_entity_poly.entity_id
_entity_poly.type
_entity_poly.pdbx_seq_one_letter_code
_entity_poly.pdbx_strand_id
1 'polypeptide(L)'
;MTLYFYVKTLEEPKTVGETVCAANYATGQHPGDEYSWILQEGRDEPGYWEIRGKYAKLRDLTEVAIVYRIGDTVVLAEADDALAPNFADPLITKYGFDNVKWLSVAATR
;
A
#
# COMPACT_ATOMS: atom_id res chain seq x y z
N MET A 1 6.86 3.17 13.51
CA MET A 1 8.09 3.12 12.68
C MET A 1 7.63 3.16 11.23
N THR A 2 8.40 3.73 10.31
CA THR A 2 7.95 3.82 8.92
C THR A 2 8.61 2.75 8.08
N LEU A 3 7.82 2.02 7.29
CA LEU A 3 8.28 1.01 6.35
C LEU A 3 8.19 1.51 4.91
N TYR A 4 9.18 1.10 4.12
CA TYR A 4 9.22 1.28 2.68
C TYR A 4 9.38 -0.09 2.05
N PHE A 5 8.43 -0.50 1.23
CA PHE A 5 8.51 -1.72 0.44
C PHE A 5 9.02 -1.39 -0.96
N TYR A 6 9.99 -2.16 -1.43
CA TYR A 6 10.59 -2.06 -2.75
C TYR A 6 10.25 -3.34 -3.52
N VAL A 7 9.56 -3.19 -4.63
CA VAL A 7 9.10 -4.29 -5.49
C VAL A 7 9.79 -4.15 -6.84
N LYS A 8 10.75 -5.03 -7.12
CA LYS A 8 11.43 -5.07 -8.41
C LYS A 8 10.46 -5.64 -9.46
N THR A 9 9.96 -4.80 -10.36
CA THR A 9 8.95 -5.20 -11.33
C THR A 9 8.84 -4.23 -12.51
N LEU A 10 8.44 -4.77 -13.66
CA LEU A 10 8.08 -3.99 -14.85
C LEU A 10 6.62 -3.53 -14.82
N GLU A 11 5.80 -4.05 -13.89
CA GLU A 11 4.42 -3.58 -13.70
C GLU A 11 4.37 -2.13 -13.25
N GLU A 12 3.31 -1.41 -13.61
CA GLU A 12 3.14 0.00 -13.23
C GLU A 12 2.83 0.17 -11.74
N PRO A 13 3.21 1.33 -11.13
CA PRO A 13 2.90 1.63 -9.72
C PRO A 13 1.45 1.36 -9.35
N LYS A 14 0.53 1.70 -10.25
CA LYS A 14 -0.90 1.45 -10.10
C LYS A 14 -1.20 -0.04 -9.83
N THR A 15 -0.67 -0.94 -10.65
CA THR A 15 -0.93 -2.38 -10.57
C THR A 15 -0.36 -2.99 -9.29
N VAL A 16 0.80 -2.49 -8.84
CA VAL A 16 1.40 -2.92 -7.56
C VAL A 16 0.53 -2.43 -6.39
N GLY A 17 0.08 -1.17 -6.42
CA GLY A 17 -0.85 -0.64 -5.41
C GLY A 17 -2.17 -1.40 -5.37
N GLU A 18 -2.76 -1.70 -6.53
CA GLU A 18 -3.98 -2.52 -6.65
C GLU A 18 -3.83 -3.92 -6.07
N THR A 19 -2.64 -4.53 -6.20
CA THR A 19 -2.33 -5.84 -5.61
C THR A 19 -2.49 -5.79 -4.09
N VAL A 20 -1.98 -4.74 -3.45
CA VAL A 20 -2.10 -4.55 -2.00
C VAL A 20 -3.55 -4.22 -1.62
N CYS A 21 -4.21 -3.33 -2.35
CA CYS A 21 -5.61 -2.99 -2.08
C CYS A 21 -6.55 -4.20 -2.15
N ALA A 22 -6.36 -5.08 -3.14
CA ALA A 22 -7.18 -6.28 -3.33
C ALA A 22 -7.08 -7.27 -2.16
N ALA A 23 -5.91 -7.38 -1.52
CA ALA A 23 -5.70 -8.23 -0.35
C ALA A 23 -6.25 -7.61 0.95
N ASN A 24 -6.54 -6.30 0.94
CA ASN A 24 -7.01 -5.53 2.08
C ASN A 24 -8.50 -5.14 1.94
N TYR A 25 -9.28 -6.07 1.39
CA TYR A 25 -10.73 -5.97 1.28
C TYR A 25 -11.41 -6.97 2.20
N ALA A 26 -12.31 -6.50 3.07
CA ALA A 26 -13.13 -7.35 3.90
C ALA A 26 -14.58 -6.85 3.95
N THR A 27 -15.52 -7.74 3.66
CA THR A 27 -16.94 -7.55 3.92
C THR A 27 -17.31 -8.21 5.24
N GLY A 28 -17.66 -7.40 6.25
CA GLY A 28 -18.24 -7.92 7.49
C GLY A 28 -19.67 -8.42 7.30
N GLN A 29 -20.26 -8.95 8.37
CA GLN A 29 -21.65 -9.45 8.37
C GLN A 29 -22.70 -8.32 8.26
N HIS A 30 -22.32 -7.07 8.53
CA HIS A 30 -23.17 -5.89 8.39
C HIS A 30 -22.61 -4.91 7.34
N PRO A 31 -23.48 -4.19 6.59
CA PRO A 31 -23.05 -3.21 5.58
C PRO A 31 -22.12 -2.09 6.10
N GLY A 32 -22.13 -1.83 7.41
CA GLY A 32 -21.26 -0.84 8.06
C GLY A 32 -19.89 -1.37 8.50
N ASP A 33 -19.60 -2.65 8.24
CA ASP A 33 -18.35 -3.32 8.60
C ASP A 33 -17.48 -3.59 7.35
N GLU A 34 -17.76 -2.90 6.24
CA GLU A 34 -16.90 -2.93 5.06
C GLU A 34 -15.65 -2.08 5.31
N TYR A 35 -14.50 -2.73 5.20
CA TYR A 35 -13.20 -2.08 5.14
C TYR A 35 -12.57 -2.37 3.80
N SER A 36 -12.10 -1.32 3.14
CA SER A 36 -11.39 -1.46 1.86
C SER A 36 -10.26 -0.47 1.80
N TRP A 37 -9.12 -0.91 1.28
CA TRP A 37 -8.12 0.01 0.77
C TRP A 37 -8.47 0.36 -0.66
N ILE A 38 -8.40 1.65 -0.97
CA ILE A 38 -8.63 2.16 -2.33
C ILE A 38 -7.37 2.86 -2.81
N LEU A 39 -7.11 2.74 -4.10
CA LEU A 39 -6.01 3.45 -4.76
C LEU A 39 -6.57 4.71 -5.42
N GLN A 40 -5.94 5.86 -5.19
CA GLN A 40 -6.27 7.14 -5.81
C GLN A 40 -5.02 7.72 -6.47
N GLU A 41 -5.21 8.47 -7.54
CA GLU A 41 -4.10 9.22 -8.13
C GLU A 41 -3.70 10.34 -7.16
N GLY A 42 -2.38 10.51 -6.95
CA GLY A 42 -1.84 11.55 -6.08
C GLY A 42 -2.27 12.94 -6.52
N ARG A 43 -2.50 13.85 -5.56
CA ARG A 43 -2.87 15.23 -5.92
C ARG A 43 -1.67 15.97 -6.53
N ASP A 44 -1.91 16.63 -7.65
CA ASP A 44 -1.05 17.68 -8.19
C ASP A 44 0.34 17.29 -8.74
N GLU A 45 0.80 16.03 -8.63
CA GLU A 45 1.97 15.54 -9.41
C GLU A 45 1.71 14.19 -10.10
N PRO A 46 1.91 14.11 -11.43
CA PRO A 46 1.77 12.86 -12.16
C PRO A 46 2.90 11.88 -11.81
N GLY A 47 2.53 10.62 -11.52
CA GLY A 47 3.49 9.52 -11.34
C GLY A 47 3.48 8.85 -9.96
N TYR A 48 2.66 9.34 -9.02
CA TYR A 48 2.44 8.66 -7.74
C TYR A 48 0.96 8.40 -7.46
N TRP A 49 0.70 7.38 -6.65
CA TRP A 49 -0.63 6.93 -6.23
C TRP A 49 -0.72 6.90 -4.70
N GLU A 50 -1.89 7.17 -4.16
CA GLU A 50 -2.17 7.08 -2.72
C GLU A 50 -3.03 5.84 -2.43
N ILE A 51 -2.60 4.99 -1.51
CA ILE A 51 -3.44 3.98 -0.88
C ILE A 51 -4.13 4.64 0.31
N ARG A 52 -5.46 4.62 0.29
CA ARG A 52 -6.30 5.19 1.35
C ARG A 52 -7.19 4.12 1.97
N GLY A 53 -7.23 4.08 3.30
CA GLY A 53 -8.14 3.24 4.05
C GLY A 53 -9.52 3.86 4.06
N LYS A 54 -10.52 3.12 3.57
CA LYS A 54 -11.94 3.46 3.63
C LYS A 54 -12.62 2.56 4.66
N TYR A 55 -13.03 3.16 5.77
CA TYR A 55 -13.81 2.48 6.80
C TYR A 55 -15.26 2.97 6.71
N ALA A 56 -16.24 2.09 6.51
CA ALA A 56 -17.63 2.51 6.26
C ALA A 56 -18.23 3.42 7.35
N LYS A 57 -17.74 3.31 8.60
CA LYS A 57 -18.16 4.16 9.74
C LYS A 57 -17.32 5.44 9.91
N LEU A 58 -16.12 5.55 9.33
CA LEU A 58 -15.29 6.75 9.38
C LEU A 58 -15.42 7.48 8.05
N ARG A 59 -15.97 8.70 8.07
CA ARG A 59 -16.15 9.51 6.86
C ARG A 59 -14.83 9.92 6.21
N ASP A 60 -13.73 9.86 6.96
CA ASP A 60 -12.42 10.33 6.53
C ASP A 60 -11.56 9.18 6.01
N LEU A 61 -11.09 9.33 4.78
CA LEU A 61 -10.08 8.46 4.19
C LEU A 61 -8.73 8.75 4.85
N THR A 62 -8.16 7.77 5.54
CA THR A 62 -6.81 7.88 6.12
C THR A 62 -5.80 7.41 5.08
N GLU A 63 -4.73 8.17 4.87
CA GLU A 63 -3.63 7.74 4.01
C GLU A 63 -2.87 6.58 4.65
N VAL A 64 -2.60 5.55 3.87
CA VAL A 64 -1.99 4.29 4.32
C VAL A 64 -0.57 4.16 3.75
N ALA A 65 -0.39 4.52 2.48
CA ALA A 65 0.91 4.52 1.81
C ALA A 65 0.85 5.32 0.50
N ILE A 66 2.02 5.71 0.01
CA ILE A 66 2.22 6.28 -1.33
C ILE A 66 2.91 5.26 -2.22
N VAL A 67 2.53 5.15 -3.48
CA VAL A 67 3.07 4.19 -4.45
C VAL A 67 3.63 4.92 -5.68
N TYR A 68 4.92 4.71 -5.98
CA TYR A 68 5.60 5.39 -7.09
C TYR A 68 6.74 4.55 -7.67
N ARG A 69 7.29 4.95 -8.82
CA ARG A 69 8.39 4.25 -9.50
C ARG A 69 9.74 4.93 -9.25
N ILE A 70 10.77 4.12 -8.99
CA ILE A 70 12.18 4.50 -9.09
C ILE A 70 12.90 3.46 -9.96
N GLY A 71 13.32 3.84 -11.16
CA GLY A 71 13.97 2.91 -12.09
C GLY A 71 13.08 1.70 -12.42
N ASP A 72 13.58 0.50 -12.18
CA ASP A 72 12.87 -0.78 -12.37
C ASP A 72 12.14 -1.28 -11.10
N THR A 73 11.99 -0.41 -10.11
CA THR A 73 11.40 -0.73 -8.81
C THR A 73 10.19 0.14 -8.54
N VAL A 74 9.12 -0.47 -8.03
CA VAL A 74 7.97 0.25 -7.45
C VAL A 74 8.14 0.29 -5.94
N VAL A 75 7.97 1.49 -5.38
CA VAL A 75 8.09 1.75 -3.95
C VAL A 75 6.70 1.97 -3.37
N LEU A 76 6.37 1.27 -2.28
CA LEU A 76 5.24 1.59 -1.41
C LEU A 76 5.83 2.19 -0.13
N ALA A 77 5.68 3.50 0.00
CA ALA A 77 6.31 4.31 1.02
C ALA A 77 5.34 4.70 2.13
N GLU A 78 5.93 5.10 3.25
CA GLU A 78 5.23 5.69 4.39
C GLU A 78 4.23 4.76 5.08
N ALA A 79 4.40 3.45 4.91
CA ALA A 79 3.57 2.45 5.57
C ALA A 79 3.89 2.38 7.07
N ASP A 80 2.86 2.37 7.91
CA ASP A 80 3.00 2.10 9.34
C ASP A 80 3.44 0.63 9.56
N ASP A 81 4.38 0.39 10.48
CA ASP A 81 4.86 -0.96 10.79
C ASP A 81 3.78 -1.88 11.37
N ALA A 82 2.75 -1.32 11.99
CA ALA A 82 1.58 -2.08 12.43
C ALA A 82 0.80 -2.70 11.25
N LEU A 83 0.97 -2.17 10.04
CA LEU A 83 0.33 -2.67 8.81
C LEU A 83 1.28 -3.53 7.96
N ALA A 84 2.50 -3.83 8.43
CA ALA A 84 3.50 -4.54 7.63
C ALA A 84 2.99 -5.84 6.97
N PRO A 85 2.22 -6.72 7.65
CA PRO A 85 1.71 -7.95 7.02
C PRO A 85 0.77 -7.68 5.85
N ASN A 86 -0.03 -6.61 5.94
CA ASN A 86 -0.98 -6.19 4.91
C ASN A 86 -0.31 -5.78 3.60
N PHE A 87 0.99 -5.44 3.64
CA PHE A 87 1.83 -5.17 2.48
C PHE A 87 2.70 -6.37 2.11
N ALA A 88 3.44 -6.92 3.09
CA ALA A 88 4.43 -7.97 2.86
C ALA A 88 3.79 -9.22 2.24
N ASP A 89 2.67 -9.69 2.80
CA ASP A 89 2.04 -10.94 2.36
C ASP A 89 1.57 -10.88 0.90
N PRO A 90 0.77 -9.88 0.46
CA PRO A 90 0.35 -9.83 -0.95
C PRO A 90 1.51 -9.57 -1.91
N LEU A 91 2.49 -8.74 -1.53
CA LEU A 91 3.64 -8.45 -2.38
C LEU A 91 4.55 -9.68 -2.54
N ILE A 92 4.87 -10.37 -1.45
CA ILE A 92 5.68 -11.60 -1.50
C ILE A 92 4.92 -12.71 -2.23
N THR A 93 3.61 -12.83 -2.03
CA THR A 93 2.78 -13.83 -2.73
C THR A 93 2.80 -13.62 -4.24
N LYS A 94 2.69 -12.37 -4.71
CA LYS A 94 2.64 -12.07 -6.15
C LYS A 94 4.03 -12.01 -6.81
N TYR A 95 4.99 -11.35 -6.18
CA TYR A 95 6.29 -11.02 -6.80
C TYR A 95 7.44 -11.90 -6.31
N GLY A 96 7.25 -12.65 -5.22
CA GLY A 96 8.27 -13.52 -4.63
C GLY A 96 9.26 -12.79 -3.73
N PHE A 97 9.84 -13.52 -2.78
CA PHE A 97 10.75 -12.98 -1.77
C PHE A 97 12.05 -12.37 -2.36
N ASP A 98 12.46 -12.81 -3.54
CA ASP A 98 13.64 -12.28 -4.24
C ASP A 98 13.42 -10.86 -4.75
N ASN A 99 12.19 -10.53 -5.16
CA ASN A 99 11.84 -9.24 -5.77
C ASN A 99 11.25 -8.23 -4.77
N VAL A 100 10.95 -8.66 -3.55
CA VAL A 100 10.43 -7.78 -2.50
C VAL A 100 11.50 -7.56 -1.44
N LYS A 101 11.84 -6.29 -1.19
CA LYS A 101 12.73 -5.85 -0.11
C LYS A 101 12.04 -4.76 0.68
N TRP A 102 12.45 -4.54 1.93
CA TRP A 102 11.90 -3.45 2.73
C TRP A 102 12.98 -2.76 3.54
N LEU A 103 12.75 -1.48 3.81
CA LEU A 103 13.55 -0.67 4.72
C LEU A 103 12.65 -0.18 5.85
N SER A 104 13.16 -0.26 7.07
CA SER A 104 12.50 0.26 8.27
C SER A 104 13.25 1.48 8.78
N VAL A 105 12.53 2.60 8.91
CA VAL A 105 13.08 3.88 9.36
C VAL A 105 12.47 4.19 10.72
N ALA A 106 13.32 4.20 11.75
CA ALA A 106 12.90 4.62 13.08
C ALA A 106 12.59 6.12 13.08
N ALA A 107 11.53 6.53 13.78
CA ALA A 107 11.27 7.94 14.00
C ALA A 107 12.41 8.54 14.83
N THR A 108 13.12 9.53 14.28
CA THR A 108 14.03 10.37 15.07
C THR A 108 13.19 11.18 16.05
N ARG A 109 13.36 10.91 17.34
CA ARG A 109 12.78 11.70 18.44
C ARG A 109 13.38 13.10 18.48
#